data_AF-A0A729XB29-F1
#
_entry.id   AF-A0A729XB29-F1
#
_cell.length_a   1.000
_cell.length_b   1.000
_cell.length_c   1.000
_cell.angle_alpha   90.00
_cell.angle_beta   90.00
_cell.angle_gamma   90.00
#
_symmetry.space_group_name_H-M   'P 1'
#
loop_
_entity.id
_entity.type
_entity.pdbx_description
1 polymer ?
#
loop_
_entity_poly.entity_id
_entity_poly.type
_entity_poly.pdbx_seq_one_letter_code
_entity_poly.pdbx_strand_id
1 'polypeptide(L)'
;YEKLFHQTDRVRREGFAALNDFYLLAEIKTLRYVKTYVMIIEYIEGIELVDMPEISDEVRGKIKQSIYSLHQHGMVSGDPHKGNFILQGNEIRIIDLSGKRPSRQRKAKDRIDLERHYGIKNNVRDIGFYLLIYKKKLRNFLRRIKGKEKR
;
A
#
# COMPACT_ATOMS: atom_id res chain seq x y z
N TYR A 1 -0.36 -3.17 -15.36
CA TYR A 1 -0.05 -1.90 -14.68
C TYR A 1 -0.84 -0.72 -15.21
N GLU A 2 -1.41 -0.79 -16.42
CA GLU A 2 -2.22 0.27 -17.04
C GLU A 2 -3.25 0.95 -16.11
N LYS A 3 -4.06 0.16 -15.39
CA LYS A 3 -5.02 0.73 -14.44
C LYS A 3 -4.35 1.51 -13.30
N LEU A 4 -3.23 1.01 -12.78
CA LEU A 4 -2.49 1.68 -11.72
C LEU A 4 -1.91 2.99 -12.24
N PHE A 5 -1.32 2.97 -13.44
CA PHE A 5 -0.79 4.15 -14.13
C PHE A 5 -1.83 5.28 -14.21
N HIS A 6 -3.02 4.99 -14.74
CA HIS A 6 -4.10 6.00 -14.82
C HIS A 6 -4.62 6.48 -13.46
N GLN A 7 -4.65 5.60 -12.45
CA GLN A 7 -5.08 6.00 -11.12
C GLN A 7 -4.04 6.89 -10.44
N THR A 8 -2.76 6.60 -10.61
CA THR A 8 -1.68 7.43 -10.11
C THR A 8 -1.70 8.82 -10.74
N ASP A 9 -1.77 8.93 -12.07
CA ASP A 9 -1.87 10.21 -12.77
C ASP A 9 -3.08 11.04 -12.30
N ARG A 10 -4.26 10.41 -12.15
CA ARG A 10 -5.44 11.09 -11.57
C ARG A 10 -5.15 11.66 -10.18
N VAL A 11 -4.62 10.83 -9.27
CA VAL A 11 -4.41 11.20 -7.87
C VAL A 11 -3.30 12.26 -7.72
N ARG A 12 -2.29 12.22 -8.60
CA ARG A 12 -1.26 13.27 -8.70
C ARG A 12 -1.86 14.61 -9.13
N ARG A 13 -2.75 14.62 -10.14
CA ARG A 13 -3.48 15.82 -10.58
C ARG A 13 -4.42 16.38 -9.52
N GLU A 14 -4.92 15.53 -8.61
CA GLU A 14 -5.69 15.93 -7.43
C GLU A 14 -4.82 16.55 -6.32
N GLY A 15 -3.49 16.65 -6.51
CA GLY A 15 -2.56 17.30 -5.59
C GLY A 15 -1.89 16.36 -4.58
N PHE A 16 -2.05 15.04 -4.70
CA PHE A 16 -1.43 14.09 -3.78
C PHE A 16 0.05 13.82 -4.16
N ALA A 17 0.92 14.77 -3.82
CA ALA A 17 2.35 14.74 -4.15
C ALA A 17 3.13 13.59 -3.49
N ALA A 18 2.61 13.01 -2.39
CA ALA A 18 3.24 11.88 -1.70
C ALA A 18 3.33 10.64 -2.60
N LEU A 19 2.44 10.46 -3.58
CA LEU A 19 2.55 9.35 -4.52
C LEU A 19 3.65 9.64 -5.56
N ASN A 20 4.45 8.63 -5.91
CA ASN A 20 5.41 8.72 -7.00
C ASN A 20 4.73 8.84 -8.36
N ASP A 21 5.39 9.54 -9.30
CA ASP A 21 4.89 9.67 -10.66
C ASP A 21 5.30 8.51 -11.58
N PHE A 22 4.51 8.28 -12.63
CA PHE A 22 4.83 7.34 -13.70
C PHE A 22 4.95 8.11 -15.03
N TYR A 23 6.13 8.12 -15.63
CA TYR A 23 6.37 8.80 -16.90
C TYR A 23 6.04 7.94 -18.11
N LEU A 24 6.28 6.63 -18.02
CA LEU A 24 6.06 5.72 -19.12
C LEU A 24 5.66 4.33 -18.62
N LEU A 25 4.68 3.74 -19.30
CA LEU A 25 4.34 2.33 -19.19
C LEU A 25 4.20 1.76 -20.61
N ALA A 26 5.08 0.81 -20.96
CA ALA A 26 4.96 0.00 -22.17
C ALA A 26 4.73 -1.46 -21.77
N GLU A 27 3.72 -2.12 -22.36
CA GLU A 27 3.40 -3.51 -22.07
C GLU A 27 3.22 -4.31 -23.37
N ILE A 28 3.96 -5.41 -23.53
CA ILE A 28 3.75 -6.40 -24.59
C ILE A 28 2.84 -7.48 -24.04
N LYS A 29 1.62 -7.58 -24.58
CA LYS A 29 0.61 -8.56 -24.16
C LYS A 29 0.40 -9.63 -25.22
N THR A 30 0.16 -10.86 -24.79
CA THR A 30 -0.45 -11.91 -25.62
C THR A 30 -1.76 -12.31 -24.95
N LEU A 31 -2.89 -12.02 -25.61
CA LEU A 31 -4.22 -12.09 -25.01
C LEU A 31 -4.29 -11.25 -23.71
N ARG A 32 -4.59 -11.89 -22.57
CA ARG A 32 -4.68 -11.25 -21.25
C ARG A 32 -3.37 -11.33 -20.44
N TYR A 33 -2.32 -11.91 -21.01
CA TYR A 33 -1.04 -12.14 -20.31
C TYR A 33 0.00 -11.11 -20.76
N VAL A 34 0.64 -10.45 -19.79
CA VAL A 34 1.76 -9.54 -20.04
C VAL A 34 3.04 -10.38 -20.14
N LYS A 35 3.73 -10.30 -21.28
CA LYS A 35 5.03 -10.95 -21.50
C LYS A 35 6.18 -10.08 -21.03
N THR A 36 6.11 -8.80 -21.35
CA THR A 36 7.12 -7.80 -21.02
C THR A 36 6.44 -6.52 -20.64
N TYR A 37 6.96 -5.84 -19.63
CA TYR A 37 6.59 -4.47 -19.34
C TYR A 37 7.84 -3.66 -19.02
N VAL A 38 7.84 -2.40 -19.43
CA VAL A 38 8.86 -1.41 -19.12
C VAL A 38 8.14 -0.24 -18.47
N MET A 39 8.62 0.17 -17.31
CA MET A 39 8.10 1.33 -16.58
C MET A 39 9.23 2.32 -16.35
N ILE A 40 8.95 3.59 -16.61
CA ILE A 40 9.80 4.70 -16.19
C ILE A 40 9.00 5.47 -15.14
N ILE A 41 9.55 5.56 -13.94
CA ILE A 41 8.93 6.21 -12.79
C ILE A 41 9.82 7.34 -12.29
N GLU A 42 9.21 8.26 -11.55
CA GLU A 42 9.91 9.32 -10.84
C GLU A 42 11.04 8.73 -9.97
N TYR A 43 12.25 9.24 -10.16
CA TYR A 43 13.32 9.04 -9.21
C TYR A 43 13.12 9.96 -8.02
N ILE A 44 13.10 9.40 -6.82
CA ILE A 44 12.92 10.14 -5.57
C ILE A 44 14.25 10.15 -4.83
N GLU A 45 14.86 11.33 -4.74
CA GLU A 45 16.06 11.54 -3.95
C GLU A 45 15.71 11.55 -2.46
N GLY A 46 16.01 10.46 -1.75
CA GLY A 46 15.71 10.29 -0.34
C GLY A 46 16.21 8.96 0.22
N ILE A 47 15.87 8.68 1.48
CA ILE A 47 16.26 7.46 2.19
C ILE A 47 15.07 6.51 2.22
N GLU A 48 15.22 5.28 1.73
CA GLU A 48 14.19 4.25 1.89
C GLU A 48 14.00 3.93 3.39
N LEU A 49 12.77 3.77 3.84
CA LEU A 49 12.53 3.50 5.26
C LEU A 49 13.08 2.15 5.72
N VAL A 50 13.43 1.26 4.79
CA VAL A 50 14.09 -0.02 5.10
C VAL A 50 15.53 0.19 5.57
N ASP A 51 16.19 1.24 5.08
CA ASP A 51 17.58 1.58 5.40
C ASP A 51 17.70 2.46 6.64
N MET A 52 16.57 2.92 7.19
CA MET A 52 16.53 3.67 8.44
C MET A 52 16.62 2.71 9.64
N PRO A 53 17.63 2.83 10.52
CA PRO A 53 17.76 1.98 11.72
C PRO A 53 16.56 2.13 12.65
N GLU A 54 16.08 3.36 12.81
CA GLU A 54 14.92 3.69 13.63
C GLU A 54 13.98 4.66 12.88
N ILE A 55 12.68 4.46 13.07
CA ILE A 55 11.64 5.33 12.53
C ILE A 55 11.04 6.12 13.68
N SER A 56 11.30 7.42 13.71
CA SER A 56 10.80 8.36 14.71
C SER A 56 9.26 8.46 14.69
N ASP A 57 8.67 8.90 15.80
CA ASP A 57 7.22 9.08 15.88
C ASP A 57 6.69 10.15 14.92
N GLU A 58 7.49 11.17 14.60
CA GLU A 58 7.16 12.15 13.56
C GLU A 58 7.00 11.47 12.19
N VAL A 59 7.97 10.64 11.81
CA VAL A 59 7.93 9.91 10.54
C VAL A 59 6.75 8.94 10.52
N ARG A 60 6.47 8.24 11.62
CA ARG A 60 5.28 7.38 11.75
C ARG A 60 3.98 8.18 11.56
N GLY A 61 3.92 9.40 12.10
CA GLY A 61 2.81 10.33 11.90
C GLY A 61 2.59 10.65 10.42
N LYS A 62 3.68 10.94 9.69
CA LYS A 62 3.65 11.22 8.25
C LYS A 62 3.21 10.01 7.43
N ILE A 63 3.71 8.81 7.74
CA ILE A 63 3.27 7.56 7.09
C ILE A 63 1.76 7.35 7.29
N LYS A 64 1.28 7.51 8.52
CA LYS A 64 -0.14 7.37 8.86
C LYS A 64 -0.99 8.37 8.06
N GLN A 65 -0.57 9.63 8.00
CA GLN A 65 -1.27 10.67 7.25
C GLN A 65 -1.24 10.39 5.74
N SER A 66 -0.11 9.97 5.20
CA SER A 66 0.04 9.64 3.78
C SER A 66 -0.88 8.49 3.37
N ILE A 67 -0.96 7.41 4.15
CA ILE A 67 -1.90 6.30 3.89
C ILE A 67 -3.37 6.72 4.08
N TYR A 68 -3.66 7.57 5.07
CA TYR A 68 -5.00 8.12 5.24
C TYR A 68 -5.43 8.94 4.02
N SER A 69 -4.58 9.86 3.55
CA SER A 69 -4.84 10.66 2.35
C SER A 69 -4.99 9.78 1.10
N LEU A 70 -4.13 8.76 0.92
CA LEU A 70 -4.27 7.77 -0.16
C LEU A 70 -5.65 7.10 -0.15
N HIS A 71 -6.19 6.79 1.04
CA HIS A 71 -7.53 6.22 1.18
C HIS A 71 -8.64 7.21 0.82
N GLN A 72 -8.46 8.51 1.07
CA GLN A 72 -9.40 9.57 0.66
C GLN A 72 -9.42 9.73 -0.86
N HIS A 73 -8.28 9.61 -1.52
CA HIS A 73 -8.15 9.60 -2.99
C HIS A 73 -8.64 8.31 -3.66
N GLY A 74 -9.28 7.40 -2.91
CA GLY A 74 -9.84 6.17 -3.49
C GLY A 74 -8.80 5.14 -3.88
N MET A 75 -7.62 5.14 -3.23
CA MET A 75 -6.59 4.14 -3.43
C MET A 75 -6.27 3.41 -2.12
N VAL A 76 -5.50 2.33 -2.22
CA VAL A 76 -4.96 1.57 -1.08
C VAL A 76 -3.54 1.17 -1.41
N SER A 77 -2.67 1.11 -0.40
CA SER A 77 -1.33 0.57 -0.59
C SER A 77 -1.43 -0.92 -0.88
N GLY A 78 -2.13 -1.65 -0.01
CA GLY A 78 -2.27 -3.09 -0.05
C GLY A 78 -1.09 -3.85 0.56
N ASP A 79 0.06 -3.18 0.75
CA ASP A 79 1.23 -3.70 1.45
C ASP A 79 2.15 -2.56 1.96
N PRO A 80 1.71 -1.77 2.97
CA PRO A 80 2.49 -0.65 3.48
C PRO A 80 3.62 -1.14 4.40
N HIS A 81 4.73 -1.59 3.82
CA HIS A 81 5.95 -1.99 4.52
C HIS A 81 7.11 -1.03 4.23
N LYS A 82 8.20 -1.14 4.99
CA LYS A 82 9.35 -0.19 4.95
C LYS A 82 9.91 0.07 3.55
N GLY A 83 10.08 -0.97 2.73
CA GLY A 83 10.58 -0.83 1.35
C GLY A 83 9.62 -0.18 0.35
N ASN A 84 8.41 0.24 0.73
CA ASN A 84 7.46 0.93 -0.16
C ASN A 84 7.35 2.43 0.14
N PHE A 85 8.25 2.97 0.96
CA PHE A 85 8.28 4.37 1.33
C PHE A 85 9.70 4.92 1.31
N ILE A 86 9.82 6.18 0.88
CA ILE A 86 11.04 6.97 0.92
C ILE A 86 10.78 8.23 1.75
N LEU A 87 11.71 8.55 2.65
CA LEU A 87 11.78 9.86 3.29
C LEU A 87 12.59 10.80 2.39
N GLN A 88 11.90 11.75 1.76
CA GLN A 88 12.51 12.78 0.92
C GLN A 88 12.48 14.10 1.68
N GLY A 89 13.64 14.53 2.19
CA GLY A 89 13.71 15.66 3.10
C GLY A 89 12.82 15.44 4.32
N ASN A 90 11.74 16.23 4.43
CA ASN A 90 10.78 16.12 5.53
C ASN A 90 9.47 15.40 5.15
N GLU A 91 9.34 14.89 3.92
CA GLU A 91 8.11 14.33 3.37
C GLU A 91 8.20 12.81 3.14
N ILE A 92 7.07 12.11 3.29
CA ILE A 92 6.98 10.67 3.00
C ILE A 92 6.42 10.46 1.60
N ARG A 93 7.22 9.81 0.76
CA ARG A 93 6.83 9.39 -0.58
C ARG A 93 6.46 7.91 -0.60
N ILE A 94 5.41 7.55 -1.33
CA ILE A 94 4.98 6.17 -1.58
C ILE A 94 5.49 5.77 -2.96
N ILE A 95 6.25 4.68 -3.05
CA ILE A 95 6.91 4.26 -4.31
C ILE A 95 6.26 3.06 -4.97
N ASP A 96 5.56 2.22 -4.20
CA ASP A 96 4.84 1.08 -4.74
C ASP A 96 3.42 0.96 -4.18
N LEU A 97 2.50 0.56 -5.06
CA LEU A 97 1.11 0.34 -4.77
C LEU A 97 0.66 -0.95 -5.45
N SER A 98 -0.12 -1.75 -4.72
CA SER A 98 -0.61 -3.05 -5.24
C SER A 98 -1.59 -2.97 -6.43
N GLY A 99 -2.05 -1.77 -6.83
CA GLY A 99 -3.05 -1.57 -7.89
C GLY A 99 -4.44 -2.15 -7.57
N LYS A 100 -4.66 -2.59 -6.33
CA LYS A 100 -5.92 -3.19 -5.90
C LYS A 100 -7.01 -2.12 -5.78
N ARG A 101 -8.23 -2.46 -6.19
CA ARG A 101 -9.41 -1.59 -5.97
C ARG A 101 -9.58 -1.30 -4.47
N PRO A 102 -9.88 -0.06 -4.06
CA PRO A 102 -10.11 0.24 -2.65
C PRO A 102 -11.35 -0.52 -2.14
N SER A 103 -11.29 -0.99 -0.90
CA SER A 103 -12.47 -1.51 -0.19
C SER A 103 -12.28 -1.30 1.31
N ARG A 104 -13.37 -1.31 2.08
CA ARG A 104 -13.30 -1.16 3.55
C ARG A 104 -12.35 -2.20 4.19
N GLN A 105 -12.39 -3.44 3.72
CA GLN A 105 -11.48 -4.50 4.18
C GLN A 105 -10.02 -4.24 3.81
N ARG A 106 -9.74 -3.69 2.62
CA ARG A 106 -8.37 -3.38 2.18
C ARG A 106 -7.81 -2.17 2.92
N LYS A 107 -8.62 -1.13 3.15
CA LYS A 107 -8.24 0.00 4.01
C LYS A 107 -7.95 -0.47 5.44
N ALA A 108 -8.77 -1.38 5.98
CA ALA A 108 -8.51 -2.00 7.28
C ALA A 108 -7.24 -2.87 7.28
N LYS A 109 -6.95 -3.58 6.19
CA LYS A 109 -5.69 -4.33 6.03
C LYS A 109 -4.49 -3.39 6.11
N ASP A 110 -4.48 -2.29 5.35
CA ASP A 110 -3.39 -1.31 5.38
C ASP A 110 -3.14 -0.80 6.81
N ARG A 111 -4.20 -0.50 7.58
CA ARG A 111 -4.06 -0.07 8.98
C ARG A 111 -3.44 -1.15 9.89
N ILE A 112 -3.81 -2.42 9.70
CA ILE A 112 -3.24 -3.54 10.46
C ILE A 112 -1.77 -3.75 10.08
N ASP A 113 -1.43 -3.61 8.80
CA ASP A 113 -0.06 -3.73 8.34
C ASP A 113 0.80 -2.56 8.86
N LEU A 114 0.26 -1.35 8.93
CA LEU A 114 0.94 -0.21 9.56
C LEU A 114 1.25 -0.47 11.04
N GLU A 115 0.31 -1.05 11.78
CA GLU A 115 0.53 -1.46 13.17
C GLU A 115 1.64 -2.52 13.27
N ARG A 116 1.66 -3.48 12.34
CA ARG A 116 2.66 -4.56 12.30
C ARG A 116 4.06 -4.06 11.93
N HIS A 117 4.18 -3.18 10.95
CA HIS A 117 5.46 -2.77 10.37
C HIS A 117 6.08 -1.56 11.07
N TYR A 118 5.26 -0.71 11.70
CA TYR A 118 5.69 0.57 12.28
C TYR A 118 5.21 0.80 13.71
N GLY A 119 4.41 -0.11 14.29
CA GLY A 119 3.80 0.11 15.61
C GLY A 119 2.70 1.20 15.62
N ILE A 120 2.23 1.64 14.45
CA ILE A 120 1.18 2.65 14.34
C ILE A 120 -0.16 2.01 14.72
N LYS A 121 -0.61 2.23 15.97
CA LYS A 121 -1.82 1.61 16.51
C LYS A 121 -3.05 1.84 15.63
N ASN A 122 -3.74 0.76 15.26
CA ASN A 122 -5.01 0.85 14.56
C ASN A 122 -6.17 1.12 15.54
N ASN A 123 -6.53 2.38 15.68
CA ASN A 123 -7.63 2.82 16.54
C ASN A 123 -9.02 2.69 15.87
N VAL A 124 -9.12 2.25 14.61
CA VAL A 124 -10.38 2.19 13.84
C VAL A 124 -10.86 0.75 13.70
N ARG A 125 -11.85 0.38 14.52
CA ARG A 125 -12.54 -0.93 14.50
C ARG A 125 -13.85 -0.84 13.73
N ASP A 126 -13.76 -0.53 12.44
CA ASP A 126 -14.93 -0.42 11.55
C ASP A 126 -15.43 -1.80 11.06
N ILE A 127 -16.54 -1.81 10.32
CA ILE A 127 -17.07 -3.03 9.69
C ILE A 127 -16.02 -3.71 8.80
N GLY A 128 -15.17 -2.94 8.11
CA GLY A 128 -14.09 -3.46 7.28
C GLY A 128 -13.08 -4.28 8.09
N PHE A 129 -12.72 -3.80 9.28
CA PHE A 129 -11.86 -4.47 10.23
C PHE A 129 -12.46 -5.80 10.69
N TYR A 130 -13.71 -5.79 11.19
CA TYR A 130 -14.35 -7.01 11.68
C TYR A 130 -14.53 -8.05 10.58
N LEU A 131 -14.94 -7.64 9.37
CA LEU A 131 -15.04 -8.54 8.22
C LEU A 131 -13.70 -9.19 7.87
N LEU A 132 -12.61 -8.42 7.90
CA LEU A 132 -11.27 -8.93 7.62
C LEU A 132 -10.83 -9.96 8.66
N ILE A 133 -11.02 -9.67 9.95
CA ILE A 133 -10.69 -10.58 11.05
C ILE A 133 -11.55 -11.85 10.98
N TYR A 134 -12.85 -11.72 10.78
CA TYR A 134 -13.76 -12.87 10.69
C TYR A 134 -13.42 -13.76 9.50
N LYS A 135 -13.14 -13.17 8.32
CA LYS A 135 -12.66 -13.91 7.14
C LYS A 135 -11.37 -14.69 7.43
N LYS A 136 -10.43 -14.09 8.18
CA LYS A 136 -9.19 -14.78 8.60
C LYS A 136 -9.48 -15.93 9.57
N LYS A 137 -10.37 -15.74 10.54
CA LYS A 137 -10.81 -16.79 11.48
C LYS A 137 -11.47 -17.96 10.75
N LEU A 138 -12.43 -17.69 9.86
CA LEU A 138 -13.11 -18.70 9.06
C LEU A 138 -12.14 -19.48 8.17
N ARG A 139 -11.23 -18.78 7.48
CA ARG A 139 -10.18 -19.44 6.67
C ARG A 139 -9.32 -20.38 7.51
N ASN A 140 -8.91 -19.94 8.70
CA ASN A 140 -8.09 -20.75 9.61
C ASN A 140 -8.85 -21.96 10.16
N PHE A 141 -10.13 -21.79 10.47
CA PHE A 141 -11.01 -22.89 10.87
C PHE A 141 -11.13 -23.95 9.77
N LEU A 142 -11.40 -23.53 8.53
CA LEU A 142 -11.46 -24.44 7.37
C LEU A 142 -10.11 -25.14 7.09
N ARG A 143 -8.98 -24.46 7.28
CA ARG A 143 -7.65 -25.08 7.16
C ARG A 143 -7.44 -26.17 8.20
N ARG A 144 -7.86 -25.92 9.45
CA ARG A 144 -7.78 -26.89 10.54
C ARG A 144 -8.60 -28.14 10.24
N ILE A 145 -9.82 -27.97 9.72
CA ILE A 145 -10.67 -29.10 9.26
C ILE A 145 -9.96 -29.91 8.17
N LYS A 146 -9.22 -29.26 7.27
CA LYS A 146 -8.47 -29.90 6.19
C LYS A 146 -7.09 -30.43 6.61
N GLY A 147 -6.77 -30.48 7.91
CA GLY A 147 -5.49 -30.97 8.42
C GLY A 147 -4.27 -30.10 8.04
N LYS A 148 -4.47 -28.83 7.63
CA LYS A 148 -3.38 -27.91 7.27
C LYS A 148 -3.06 -26.97 8.43
N GLU A 149 -1.79 -26.88 8.81
CA GLU A 149 -1.33 -25.96 9.87
C GLU A 149 -1.53 -24.47 9.53
N LYS A 150 -1.51 -23.63 10.57
CA LYS A 150 -1.53 -22.17 10.43
C LYS A 150 -0.18 -21.68 9.86
N ARG A 151 -0.25 -20.71 8.93
CA ARG A 151 0.86 -19.83 8.55
C ARG A 151 0.61 -18.46 9.15
#